data_AF-A0A920MB06-F1
#
_entry.id   AF-A0A920MB06-F1
#
_cell.length_a   1.000
_cell.length_b   1.000
_cell.length_c   1.000
_cell.angle_alpha   90.00
_cell.angle_beta   90.00
_cell.angle_gamma   90.00
#
_symmetry.space_group_name_H-M   'P 1'
#
loop_
_entity.id
_entity.type
_entity.pdbx_description
1 polymer ?
#
loop_
_entity_poly.entity_id
_entity_poly.type
_entity_poly.pdbx_seq_one_letter_code
_entity_poly.pdbx_strand_id
1 'polypeptide(L)'
;MRKKSLPNIFDTILSSTKFGPLEYRQKVFLPEKENQFKDLLNEVKDISEDVILRRLYDLIQNTLRTNFFRKHEISETFISIKLDSRKVEKMPIPTPLFEIFAQRM
;
A
#
# COMPACT_ATOMS: atom_id res chain seq x y z
N MET A 1 -4.12 22.66 18.10
CA MET A 1 -3.02 22.07 17.32
C MET A 1 -3.55 20.85 16.56
N ARG A 2 -3.90 20.98 15.27
CA ARG A 2 -4.36 19.85 14.43
C ARG A 2 -3.14 19.03 14.01
N LYS A 3 -3.03 17.80 14.53
CA LYS A 3 -2.04 16.81 14.05
C LYS A 3 -2.20 16.70 12.53
N LYS A 4 -1.14 17.04 11.78
CA LYS A 4 -1.07 16.81 10.33
C LYS A 4 -1.13 15.30 10.11
N SER A 5 -2.31 14.80 9.74
CA SER A 5 -2.50 13.43 9.28
C SER A 5 -1.66 13.24 8.03
N LEU A 6 -0.77 12.26 8.07
CA LEU A 6 -0.03 11.81 6.89
C LEU A 6 -1.05 11.48 5.78
N PRO A 7 -0.83 11.91 4.53
CA PRO A 7 -1.74 11.58 3.44
C PRO A 7 -1.69 10.07 3.19
N ASN A 8 -2.83 9.39 3.34
CA ASN A 8 -3.01 7.96 3.13
C ASN A 8 -2.72 7.58 1.66
N ILE A 9 -1.50 7.10 1.40
CA ILE A 9 -1.09 6.51 0.10
C ILE A 9 -2.00 5.32 -0.26
N PHE A 10 -2.47 4.59 0.75
CA PHE A 10 -3.34 3.42 0.63
C PHE A 10 -4.67 3.70 -0.09
N ASP A 11 -5.30 4.85 0.18
CA ASP A 11 -6.61 5.18 -0.40
C ASP A 11 -6.50 5.42 -1.91
N THR A 12 -5.32 5.87 -2.39
CA THR A 12 -5.04 6.26 -3.77
C THR A 12 -4.87 5.07 -4.70
N ILE A 13 -4.12 4.07 -4.25
CA ILE A 13 -3.79 2.87 -5.05
C ILE A 13 -5.02 1.94 -5.12
N LEU A 14 -5.82 1.89 -4.05
CA LEU A 14 -6.79 0.81 -3.85
C LEU A 14 -8.26 1.25 -3.85
N SER A 15 -8.58 2.55 -3.71
CA SER A 15 -9.95 3.08 -3.86
C SER A 15 -10.09 3.90 -5.15
N SER A 16 -11.02 3.51 -6.02
CA SER A 16 -11.09 4.01 -7.40
C SER A 16 -11.76 5.39 -7.55
N THR A 17 -12.50 5.87 -6.56
CA THR A 17 -13.46 6.98 -6.75
C THR A 17 -13.17 8.27 -5.98
N LYS A 18 -12.22 8.26 -5.03
CA LYS A 18 -12.02 9.42 -4.13
C LYS A 18 -10.98 10.46 -4.61
N PHE A 19 -10.13 10.13 -5.59
CA PHE A 19 -8.97 10.94 -5.98
C PHE A 19 -8.96 11.45 -7.44
N GLY A 20 -10.15 11.60 -8.05
CA GLY A 20 -10.29 12.11 -9.42
C GLY A 20 -10.09 11.06 -10.53
N PRO A 21 -10.02 11.49 -11.81
CA PRO A 21 -9.93 10.59 -12.97
C PRO A 21 -8.70 9.68 -12.93
N LEU A 22 -8.81 8.47 -13.49
CA LEU A 22 -7.74 7.45 -13.45
C LEU A 22 -6.41 7.95 -14.04
N GLU A 23 -6.45 8.63 -15.19
CA GLU A 23 -5.24 9.15 -15.82
C GLU A 23 -4.51 10.20 -14.96
N TYR A 24 -5.26 11.10 -14.33
CA TYR A 24 -4.67 12.09 -13.42
C TYR A 24 -4.02 11.41 -12.21
N ARG A 25 -4.69 10.39 -11.66
CA ARG A 25 -4.16 9.62 -10.53
C ARG A 25 -2.84 8.97 -10.86
N GLN A 26 -2.73 8.33 -12.02
CA GLN A 26 -1.51 7.64 -12.45
C GLN A 26 -0.38 8.58 -12.84
N LYS A 27 -0.68 9.66 -13.57
CA LYS A 27 0.36 10.53 -14.14
C LYS A 27 0.86 11.61 -13.18
N VAL A 28 0.02 12.06 -12.24
CA VAL A 28 0.32 13.23 -11.39
C VAL A 28 0.27 12.84 -9.92
N PHE A 29 -0.89 12.40 -9.46
CA PHE A 29 -1.13 12.28 -8.02
C PHE A 29 -0.31 11.16 -7.35
N LEU A 30 -0.19 9.99 -7.98
CA LEU A 30 0.62 8.88 -7.47
C LEU A 30 2.11 9.26 -7.39
N PRO A 31 2.76 9.71 -8.49
CA PRO A 31 4.16 10.15 -8.44
C PRO A 31 4.44 11.23 -7.39
N GLU A 32 3.55 12.22 -7.24
CA GLU A 32 3.68 13.25 -6.21
C GLU A 32 3.65 12.65 -4.79
N LYS A 33 2.75 11.70 -4.53
CA LYS A 33 2.63 11.04 -3.23
C LYS A 33 3.82 10.13 -2.94
N GLU A 34 4.34 9.45 -3.95
CA GLU A 34 5.53 8.62 -3.83
C GLU A 34 6.76 9.46 -3.49
N ASN A 35 6.95 10.60 -4.17
CA ASN A 35 8.05 11.51 -3.87
C ASN A 35 7.91 12.07 -2.44
N GLN A 36 6.71 12.54 -2.07
CA GLN A 36 6.44 13.01 -0.71
C GLN A 36 6.75 11.93 0.35
N PHE A 37 6.41 10.67 0.08
CA PHE A 37 6.72 9.56 0.99
C PHE A 37 8.21 9.31 1.11
N LYS A 38 8.95 9.31 0.00
CA LYS A 38 10.41 9.15 -0.01
C LYS A 38 11.12 10.28 0.75
N ASP A 39 10.65 11.51 0.59
CA ASP A 39 11.19 12.66 1.34
C ASP A 39 10.99 12.48 2.84
N LEU A 40 9.80 12.06 3.27
CA LEU A 40 9.51 11.78 4.68
C LEU A 40 10.31 10.61 5.24
N LEU A 41 10.60 9.57 4.43
CA LEU A 41 11.48 8.48 4.83
C LEU A 41 12.91 8.96 5.11
N ASN A 42 13.41 9.95 4.39
CA ASN A 42 14.75 10.49 4.61
C ASN A 42 14.88 11.24 5.95
N GLU A 43 13.77 11.64 6.56
CA GLU A 43 13.74 12.27 7.89
C GLU A 43 13.71 11.25 9.05
N VAL A 44 13.54 9.96 8.75
CA VAL A 44 13.51 8.89 9.76
C VAL A 44 14.91 8.68 10.33
N LYS A 45 15.04 8.84 11.65
CA LYS A 45 16.33 8.80 12.35
C LYS A 45 16.81 7.39 12.66
N ASP A 46 15.88 6.46 12.91
CA ASP A 46 16.20 5.09 13.23
C ASP A 46 16.27 4.22 11.96
N ILE A 47 17.39 3.52 11.79
CA ILE A 47 17.63 2.68 10.62
C ILE A 47 16.68 1.48 10.55
N SER A 48 16.27 0.94 11.69
CA SER A 48 15.38 -0.22 11.74
C SER A 48 13.96 0.20 11.32
N GLU A 49 13.49 1.35 11.80
CA GLU A 49 12.23 1.94 11.38
C GLU A 49 12.21 2.25 9.87
N ASP A 50 13.27 2.88 9.35
CA ASP A 50 13.40 3.16 7.90
C ASP A 50 13.31 1.87 7.07
N VAL A 51 14.03 0.82 7.47
CA VAL A 51 13.99 -0.49 6.80
C VAL A 51 12.59 -1.09 6.83
N ILE A 52 11.90 -1.06 7.98
CA ILE A 52 10.54 -1.58 8.11
C ILE A 52 9.57 -0.83 7.19
N LEU A 53 9.64 0.51 7.18
CA LEU A 53 8.75 1.34 6.37
C LEU A 53 9.00 1.16 4.87
N ARG A 54 10.26 1.02 4.44
CA ARG A 54 10.60 0.74 3.04
C ARG A 54 10.10 -0.62 2.58
N ARG A 55 10.22 -1.65 3.42
CA ARG A 55 9.67 -2.98 3.12
C ARG A 55 8.15 -2.97 3.07
N LEU A 56 7.49 -2.26 4.00
CA LEU A 56 6.05 -2.10 3.98
C LEU A 56 5.59 -1.39 2.71
N TYR A 57 6.30 -0.34 2.29
CA TYR A 57 6.03 0.37 1.04
C TYR A 57 6.16 -0.55 -0.18
N ASP A 58 7.21 -1.36 -0.25
CA ASP A 58 7.42 -2.33 -1.32
C ASP A 58 6.28 -3.38 -1.39
N LEU A 59 5.80 -3.86 -0.24
CA LEU A 59 4.64 -4.76 -0.18
C LEU A 59 3.36 -4.10 -0.73
N ILE A 60 3.13 -2.82 -0.40
CA ILE A 60 1.96 -2.07 -0.87
C ILE A 60 2.02 -1.91 -2.39
N GLN A 61 3.19 -1.54 -2.93
CA GLN A 61 3.40 -1.35 -4.37
C GLN A 61 3.20 -2.64 -5.17
N ASN A 62 3.53 -3.78 -4.58
CA ASN A 62 3.37 -5.11 -5.18
C ASN A 62 2.04 -5.80 -4.83
N THR A 63 1.07 -5.06 -4.27
CA THR A 63 -0.29 -5.57 -4.04
C THR A 63 -1.12 -5.54 -5.32
N LEU A 64 -1.62 -6.70 -5.74
CA LEU A 64 -2.43 -6.89 -6.94
C LEU A 64 -3.92 -6.64 -6.71
N ARG A 65 -4.44 -7.05 -5.54
CA ARG A 65 -5.88 -6.95 -5.22
C ARG A 65 -6.12 -6.95 -3.73
N THR A 66 -7.15 -6.23 -3.31
CA THR A 66 -7.77 -6.38 -1.99
C THR A 66 -9.29 -6.32 -2.09
N ASN A 67 -9.98 -6.97 -1.15
CA ASN A 67 -11.43 -6.82 -0.96
C ASN A 67 -11.80 -5.65 -0.03
N PHE A 68 -10.83 -5.04 0.67
CA PHE A 68 -11.10 -4.04 1.72
C PHE A 68 -12.03 -2.88 1.30
N PHE A 69 -11.94 -2.42 0.05
CA PHE A 69 -12.74 -1.29 -0.46
C PHE A 69 -14.09 -1.71 -1.05
N ARG A 70 -14.42 -3.00 -1.04
CA ARG A 70 -15.73 -3.49 -1.48
C ARG A 70 -16.74 -3.18 -0.38
N LYS A 71 -17.73 -2.36 -0.73
CA LYS A 71 -18.94 -2.20 0.09
C LYS A 71 -19.81 -3.43 -0.12
N HIS A 72 -19.78 -4.37 0.81
CA HIS A 72 -20.74 -5.49 0.86
C HIS A 72 -21.88 -5.17 1.81
N GLU A 73 -23.09 -5.65 1.47
CA GLU A 73 -24.27 -5.59 2.35
C GLU A 73 -24.12 -6.50 3.58
N ILE A 74 -23.28 -7.52 3.46
CA ILE A 74 -22.85 -8.40 4.54
C ILE A 74 -21.45 -7.95 4.94
N SER A 75 -21.21 -7.67 6.21
CA SER A 75 -19.86 -7.36 6.69
C SER A 75 -18.92 -8.51 6.31
N GLU A 76 -18.04 -8.29 5.33
CA GLU A 76 -16.97 -9.24 5.06
C GLU A 76 -16.13 -9.33 6.34
N THR A 77 -16.20 -10.49 7.01
CA THR A 77 -15.49 -10.76 8.27
C THR A 77 -14.01 -11.06 8.02
N PHE A 78 -13.48 -10.77 6.84
CA PHE A 78 -12.09 -11.01 6.51
C PHE A 78 -11.52 -9.99 5.52
N ILE A 79 -10.25 -9.64 5.74
CA ILE A 79 -9.45 -8.86 4.78
C ILE A 79 -8.61 -9.84 3.98
N SER A 80 -8.69 -9.75 2.66
CA SER A 80 -7.85 -10.45 1.70
C SER A 80 -6.92 -9.49 0.96
N ILE A 81 -5.65 -9.87 0.84
CA ILE A 81 -4.63 -9.14 0.09
C ILE A 81 -3.91 -10.14 -0.80
N LYS A 82 -3.86 -9.87 -2.11
CA LYS A 82 -3.12 -10.65 -3.09
C LYS A 82 -1.83 -9.92 -3.48
N LEU A 83 -0.68 -10.54 -3.30
CA LEU A 83 0.65 -9.97 -3.59
C LEU A 83 1.32 -10.64 -4.80
N ASP A 84 2.10 -9.87 -5.55
CA ASP A 84 3.09 -10.37 -6.52
C ASP A 84 4.43 -10.62 -5.81
N SER A 85 4.53 -11.74 -5.10
CA SER A 85 5.68 -12.05 -4.21
C SER A 85 7.02 -12.13 -4.94
N ARG A 86 7.03 -12.20 -6.28
CA ARG A 86 8.25 -12.20 -7.09
C ARG A 86 8.87 -10.82 -7.25
N LYS A 87 8.06 -9.77 -7.14
CA LYS A 87 8.51 -8.38 -7.25
C LYS A 87 8.83 -7.74 -5.91
N VAL A 88 8.40 -8.37 -4.82
CA VAL A 88 8.73 -7.93 -3.47
C VAL A 88 10.20 -8.20 -3.17
N GLU A 89 10.91 -7.18 -2.72
CA GLU A 89 12.31 -7.24 -2.33
C GLU A 89 12.49 -8.15 -1.11
N LYS A 90 13.56 -8.95 -1.09
CA LYS A 90 13.96 -9.80 0.06
C LYS A 90 12.94 -10.87 0.48
N MET A 91 12.08 -11.33 -0.43
CA MET A 91 11.24 -12.49 -0.18
C MET A 91 12.07 -13.77 0.04
N PRO A 92 11.72 -14.62 1.03
CA PRO A 92 12.43 -15.87 1.28
C PRO A 92 12.22 -16.86 0.12
N ILE A 93 13.28 -17.59 -0.22
CA ILE A 93 13.26 -18.61 -1.27
C ILE A 93 12.75 -19.93 -0.66
N PRO A 94 11.89 -20.71 -1.35
CA PRO A 94 11.33 -20.47 -2.68
C PRO A 94 10.19 -19.45 -2.67
N THR A 95 10.25 -18.47 -3.57
CA THR A 95 9.25 -17.41 -3.66
C THR A 95 7.95 -17.95 -4.28
N PRO A 96 6.80 -17.82 -3.59
CA PRO A 96 5.51 -18.18 -4.16
C PRO A 96 5.21 -17.34 -5.41
N LEU A 97 4.41 -17.92 -6.33
CA LEU A 97 3.92 -17.22 -7.52
C LEU A 97 2.98 -16.06 -7.17
N PHE A 98 2.10 -16.28 -6.19
CA PHE A 98 1.21 -15.28 -5.60
C PHE A 98 1.00 -15.65 -4.13
N GLU A 99 0.86 -14.66 -3.27
CA GLU A 99 0.48 -14.85 -1.87
C GLU A 99 -0.90 -14.25 -1.62
N ILE A 100 -1.78 -15.01 -0.98
CA ILE A 100 -3.09 -14.53 -0.53
C ILE A 100 -3.07 -14.53 0.99
N PHE A 101 -3.03 -13.34 1.57
CA PHE A 101 -3.22 -13.17 3.00
C PHE A 101 -4.72 -13.00 3.26
N ALA A 102 -5.31 -13.85 4.10
CA ALA A 102 -6.70 -13.75 4.53
C ALA A 102 -6.76 -13.72 6.06
N GLN A 103 -7.02 -12.56 6.64
CA GLN A 103 -7.18 -12.40 8.09
C GLN A 103 -8.66 -12.23 8.42
N ARG A 104 -9.18 -13.10 9.29
CA ARG A 104 -10.51 -12.93 9.88
C ARG A 104 -10.46 -11.77 10.89
N MET A 105 -11.34 -10.79 10.73
CA MET A 105 -11.58 -9.70 11.68
C MET A 105 -12.57 -10.14 12.76
#